data_AF-A0A4R7LR14-F1
#
_entry.id   AF-A0A4R7LR14-F1
#
_cell.length_a   1.000
_cell.length_b   1.000
_cell.length_c   1.000
_cell.angle_alpha   90.00
_cell.angle_beta   90.00
_cell.angle_gamma   90.00
#
_symmetry.space_group_name_H-M   'P 1'
#
loop_
_entity.id
_entity.type
_entity.pdbx_description
1 polymer ?
#
loop_
_entity_poly.entity_id
_entity_poly.type
_entity_poly.pdbx_seq_one_letter_code
_entity_poly.pdbx_strand_id
1 'polypeptide(L)'
;MRCTPLFIAFVLLSACTANLPSIDDTISQEARDADYPALQPLPELISRASAGSTIEVQTEALAVRVARLKARARALKGRSIIDGATRLRLLNAVKDRPA
;
A
#
# COMPACT_ATOMS: atom_id res chain seq x y z
N MET A 1 -26.89 -14.25 32.98
CA MET A 1 -26.76 -13.49 31.71
C MET A 1 -25.54 -12.54 31.73
N ARG A 2 -24.36 -13.00 32.16
CA ARG A 2 -23.13 -12.17 32.28
C ARG A 2 -22.00 -12.61 31.32
N CYS A 3 -22.22 -13.67 30.55
CA CYS A 3 -21.21 -14.25 29.65
C CYS A 3 -21.31 -13.73 28.21
N THR A 4 -22.38 -12.99 27.89
CA THR A 4 -22.59 -12.32 26.59
C THR A 4 -21.44 -11.41 26.16
N PRO A 5 -20.85 -10.53 27.01
CA PRO A 5 -19.74 -9.68 26.57
C PRO A 5 -18.47 -10.48 26.27
N LEU A 6 -18.22 -11.57 27.02
CA LEU A 6 -17.07 -12.45 26.79
C LEU A 6 -17.19 -13.18 25.45
N PHE A 7 -18.41 -13.64 25.12
CA PHE A 7 -18.68 -14.31 23.86
C PHE A 7 -18.52 -13.37 22.66
N ILE A 8 -19.00 -12.12 22.79
CA ILE A 8 -18.85 -11.08 21.75
C ILE A 8 -17.36 -10.75 21.54
N ALA A 9 -16.57 -10.62 22.61
CA ALA A 9 -15.13 -10.37 22.50
C ALA A 9 -14.41 -11.51 21.75
N PHE A 10 -14.75 -12.77 22.02
CA PHE A 10 -14.14 -13.93 21.36
C PHE A 10 -14.46 -13.97 19.86
N VAL A 11 -15.70 -13.63 19.48
CA VAL A 11 -16.12 -13.55 18.07
C VAL A 11 -15.38 -12.43 17.33
N LEU A 12 -15.20 -11.26 17.97
CA LEU A 12 -14.47 -10.11 17.39
C LEU A 12 -12.99 -10.44 17.16
N LEU A 13 -12.34 -11.17 18.08
CA LEU A 13 -10.93 -11.56 17.92
C LEU A 13 -10.72 -12.57 16.77
N SER A 14 -11.63 -13.53 16.60
CA SER A 14 -11.52 -14.53 15.54
C SER A 14 -11.73 -13.94 14.13
N ALA A 15 -12.56 -12.90 14.00
CA ALA A 15 -12.83 -12.24 12.72
C ALA A 15 -11.59 -11.58 12.09
N CYS A 16 -10.61 -11.14 12.88
CA CYS A 16 -9.37 -10.56 12.38
C CYS A 16 -8.47 -11.57 11.65
N THR A 17 -8.65 -12.87 11.90
CA THR A 17 -7.83 -13.95 11.33
C THR A 17 -8.52 -14.74 10.22
N ALA A 18 -9.84 -14.60 10.09
CA ALA A 18 -10.66 -15.41 9.17
C ALA A 18 -10.37 -15.15 7.68
N ASN A 19 -9.80 -13.99 7.33
CA ASN A 19 -9.46 -13.63 5.96
C ASN A 19 -7.94 -13.46 5.73
N LEU A 20 -7.11 -13.89 6.69
CA LEU A 20 -5.67 -13.88 6.48
C LEU A 20 -5.33 -15.03 5.52
N PRO A 21 -4.89 -14.77 4.28
CA PRO A 21 -4.42 -15.84 3.41
C PRO A 21 -3.24 -16.55 4.07
N SER A 22 -3.15 -17.86 3.86
CA SER A 22 -2.00 -18.66 4.28
C SER A 22 -0.73 -18.00 3.75
N ILE A 23 0.12 -17.51 4.66
CA ILE A 23 1.37 -16.83 4.29
C ILE A 23 2.23 -17.79 3.47
N ASP A 24 2.22 -19.06 3.86
CA ASP A 24 2.98 -20.13 3.23
C ASP A 24 2.46 -20.55 1.85
N ASP A 25 1.24 -20.19 1.46
CA ASP A 25 0.73 -20.54 0.12
C ASP A 25 1.41 -19.73 -0.99
N THR A 26 2.10 -18.64 -0.64
CA THR A 26 2.88 -17.86 -1.60
C THR A 26 4.23 -18.49 -1.93
N ILE A 27 4.67 -19.48 -1.16
CA ILE A 27 5.95 -20.17 -1.35
C ILE A 27 5.70 -21.47 -2.11
N SER A 28 6.28 -21.61 -3.31
CA SER A 28 6.16 -22.87 -4.07
C SER A 28 6.91 -24.00 -3.37
N GLN A 29 6.59 -25.27 -3.67
CA GLN A 29 7.34 -26.40 -3.10
C GLN A 29 8.82 -26.35 -3.51
N GLU A 30 9.09 -25.99 -4.76
CA GLU A 30 10.44 -25.81 -5.28
C GLU A 30 11.22 -24.74 -4.50
N ALA A 31 10.55 -23.67 -4.05
CA ALA A 31 11.18 -22.62 -3.25
C ALA A 31 11.47 -23.05 -1.80
N ARG A 32 10.74 -24.03 -1.25
CA ARG A 32 11.02 -24.60 0.08
C ARG A 32 12.19 -25.57 0.04
N ASP A 33 12.31 -26.32 -1.04
CA ASP A 33 13.37 -27.33 -1.24
C ASP A 33 14.66 -26.72 -1.81
N ALA A 34 14.63 -25.45 -2.20
CA ALA A 34 15.81 -24.75 -2.71
C ALA A 34 16.84 -24.47 -1.61
N ASP A 35 18.11 -24.65 -1.95
CA ASP A 35 19.21 -24.23 -1.07
C ASP A 35 19.17 -22.71 -0.83
N TYR A 36 19.56 -22.31 0.39
CA TYR A 36 19.75 -20.90 0.69
C TYR A 36 20.83 -20.30 -0.22
N PRO A 37 20.60 -19.10 -0.77
CA PRO A 37 21.56 -18.46 -1.65
C PRO A 37 22.84 -18.13 -0.89
N ALA A 38 23.98 -18.26 -1.57
CA ALA A 38 25.27 -17.84 -1.03
C ALA A 38 25.25 -16.33 -0.76
N LEU A 39 25.65 -15.94 0.45
CA LEU A 39 25.77 -14.54 0.83
C LEU A 39 26.89 -13.88 0.03
N GLN A 40 26.54 -12.77 -0.64
CA GLN A 40 27.50 -11.97 -1.40
C GLN A 40 28.03 -10.82 -0.51
N PRO A 41 29.32 -10.47 -0.59
CA PRO A 41 29.88 -9.33 0.14
C PRO A 41 29.20 -8.02 -0.21
N LEU A 42 28.86 -7.22 0.81
CA LEU A 42 28.17 -5.94 0.63
C LEU A 42 28.91 -4.94 -0.29
N PRO A 43 30.25 -4.79 -0.23
CA PRO A 43 30.96 -3.85 -1.11
C PRO A 43 30.76 -4.14 -2.60
N GLU A 44 30.73 -5.42 -2.98
CA GLU A 44 30.50 -5.88 -4.36
C GLU A 44 29.08 -5.58 -4.85
N LEU A 45 28.10 -5.66 -3.95
CA LEU A 45 26.71 -5.31 -4.26
C LEU A 45 26.56 -3.80 -4.50
N ILE A 46 27.27 -2.97 -3.73
CA ILE A 46 27.25 -1.51 -3.87
C ILE A 46 27.92 -1.09 -5.18
N SER A 47 29.09 -1.67 -5.50
CA SER A 47 29.80 -1.38 -6.76
C SER A 47 28.94 -1.77 -7.97
N ARG A 48 28.30 -2.95 -7.94
CA ARG A 48 27.39 -3.42 -9.00
C ARG A 48 26.12 -2.57 -9.13
N ALA A 49 25.54 -2.10 -8.02
CA ALA A 49 24.39 -1.19 -8.06
C ALA A 49 24.77 0.17 -8.67
N SER A 50 25.98 0.65 -8.43
CA SER A 50 26.50 1.90 -9.00
C SER A 50 26.86 1.79 -10.49
N ALA A 51 27.10 0.58 -10.99
CA ALA A 51 27.47 0.29 -12.38
C ALA A 51 26.33 0.52 -13.40
N GLY A 52 25.19 1.05 -12.95
CA GLY A 52 24.02 1.29 -13.78
C GLY A 52 23.12 0.07 -13.80
N SER A 53 21.87 0.28 -13.39
CA SER A 53 20.83 -0.72 -13.50
C SER A 53 20.55 -1.03 -14.98
N THR A 54 20.76 -2.28 -15.42
CA THR A 54 20.27 -2.82 -16.70
C THR A 54 18.76 -3.05 -16.70
N ILE A 55 18.03 -2.60 -15.67
CA ILE A 55 16.58 -2.46 -15.80
C ILE A 55 16.37 -1.42 -16.88
N GLU A 56 15.96 -1.88 -18.06
CA GLU A 56 15.36 -1.05 -19.08
C GLU A 56 14.07 -0.50 -18.46
N VAL A 57 14.23 0.56 -17.67
CA VAL A 57 13.12 1.33 -17.16
C VAL A 57 12.39 1.74 -18.42
N GLN A 58 11.15 1.28 -18.59
CA GLN A 58 10.25 1.77 -19.62
C GLN A 58 9.90 3.22 -19.28
N THR A 59 10.90 4.10 -19.37
CA THR A 59 10.86 5.51 -19.02
C THR A 59 9.77 6.19 -19.82
N GLU A 60 9.58 5.77 -21.07
CA GLU A 60 8.48 6.16 -21.94
C GLU A 60 7.11 5.76 -21.38
N ALA A 61 6.92 4.50 -20.97
CA ALA A 61 5.66 4.05 -20.38
C ALA A 61 5.34 4.78 -19.06
N LEU A 62 6.37 5.06 -18.24
CA LEU A 62 6.21 5.89 -17.04
C LEU A 62 5.86 7.34 -17.39
N ALA A 63 6.52 7.95 -18.38
CA ALA A 63 6.25 9.31 -18.81
C ALA A 63 4.79 9.48 -19.30
N VAL A 64 4.30 8.51 -20.08
CA VAL A 64 2.91 8.47 -20.54
C VAL A 64 1.94 8.37 -19.35
N ARG A 65 2.22 7.50 -18.38
CA ARG A 65 1.41 7.38 -17.16
C ARG A 65 1.38 8.67 -16.36
N VAL A 66 2.53 9.32 -16.18
CA VAL A 66 2.64 10.62 -15.48
C VAL A 66 1.82 11.69 -16.20
N ALA A 67 1.90 11.77 -17.52
CA ALA A 67 1.11 12.72 -18.32
C ALA A 67 -0.40 12.49 -18.13
N ARG A 68 -0.86 11.23 -18.20
CA ARG A 68 -2.26 10.87 -18.00
C ARG A 68 -2.75 11.23 -16.58
N LEU A 69 -1.95 10.96 -15.55
CA LEU A 69 -2.29 11.31 -14.16
C LEU A 69 -2.38 12.82 -13.96
N LYS A 70 -1.45 13.60 -14.54
CA LYS A 70 -1.50 15.07 -14.49
C LYS A 70 -2.74 15.62 -15.21
N ALA A 71 -3.10 15.07 -16.36
CA ALA A 71 -4.32 15.46 -17.07
C ALA A 71 -5.58 15.19 -16.22
N ARG A 72 -5.68 13.99 -15.61
CA ARG A 72 -6.81 13.63 -14.74
C ARG A 72 -6.88 14.53 -13.50
N ALA A 73 -5.75 14.85 -12.88
CA ALA A 73 -5.70 15.75 -11.74
C ALA A 73 -6.18 17.17 -12.09
N ARG A 74 -5.81 17.69 -13.28
CA ARG A 74 -6.32 19.00 -13.77
C ARG A 74 -7.83 18.96 -13.98
N ALA A 75 -8.35 17.89 -14.58
CA ALA A 75 -9.80 17.73 -14.77
C ALA A 75 -10.56 17.67 -13.45
N LEU A 76 -10.00 17.01 -12.43
CA LEU A 76 -10.59 16.97 -11.08
C LEU A 76 -10.51 18.33 -10.37
N LYS A 77 -9.41 19.08 -10.52
CA LYS A 77 -9.27 20.42 -9.93
C LYS A 77 -10.22 21.46 -10.53
N GLY A 78 -10.53 21.35 -11.82
CA GLY A 78 -11.44 22.27 -12.52
C GLY A 78 -12.93 22.05 -12.19
N ARG A 79 -13.26 21.02 -11.40
CA ARG A 79 -14.64 20.68 -11.03
C ARG A 79 -14.80 20.81 -9.51
N SER A 80 -15.76 21.63 -9.08
CA SER A 80 -16.17 21.60 -7.67
C SER A 80 -16.91 20.30 -7.41
N ILE A 81 -16.22 19.30 -6.85
CA ILE A 81 -16.81 17.99 -6.48
C ILE A 81 -17.76 18.15 -5.27
N ILE A 82 -17.51 19.17 -4.45
CA ILE A 82 -18.27 19.49 -3.25
C ILE A 82 -18.78 20.92 -3.41
N ASP A 83 -20.03 21.17 -3.04
CA ASP A 83 -20.60 22.52 -3.05
C ASP A 83 -19.97 23.40 -1.95
N GLY A 84 -20.11 24.72 -2.09
CA GLY A 84 -19.49 25.68 -1.17
C GLY A 84 -19.91 25.49 0.29
N ALA A 85 -21.18 25.14 0.55
CA ALA A 85 -21.69 24.99 1.91
C ALA A 85 -21.11 23.74 2.58
N THR A 86 -21.05 22.61 1.87
CA THR A 86 -20.42 21.40 2.41
C THR A 86 -18.92 21.58 2.63
N ARG A 87 -18.24 22.32 1.75
CA ARG A 87 -16.81 22.65 1.94
C ARG A 87 -16.57 23.47 3.22
N LEU A 88 -17.42 24.45 3.50
CA LEU A 88 -17.34 25.26 4.73
C LEU A 88 -17.57 24.40 5.98
N ARG A 89 -18.54 23.48 5.95
CA ARG A 89 -18.78 22.54 7.07
C ARG A 89 -17.55 21.69 7.37
N LEU A 90 -16.88 21.16 6.34
CA LEU A 90 -15.66 20.37 6.52
C LEU A 90 -14.50 21.19 7.11
N LEU A 91 -14.30 22.42 6.63
CA LEU A 91 -13.26 23.30 7.14
C LEU A 91 -13.48 23.65 8.62
N ASN A 92 -14.73 23.92 9.01
CA ASN A 92 -15.09 24.17 10.40
C ASN A 92 -14.88 22.92 11.26
N ALA A 93 -15.30 21.74 10.79
CA ALA A 93 -15.11 20.48 11.50
C ALA A 93 -13.63 20.12 11.73
N VAL A 94 -12.73 20.48 10.80
CA VAL A 94 -11.28 20.31 10.97
C VAL A 94 -10.72 21.31 11.99
N LYS A 95 -11.18 22.57 11.95
CA LYS A 95 -10.75 23.62 12.87
C LYS A 95 -11.14 23.32 14.32
N ASP A 96 -12.32 22.73 14.53
CA ASP A 96 -12.88 22.45 15.84
C ASP A 96 -12.40 21.10 16.42
N ARG A 97 -11.54 20.36 15.69
CA ARG A 97 -10.99 19.10 16.19
C ARG A 97 -9.92 19.39 17.25
N PRO A 98 -10.09 18.93 18.51
CA PRO A 98 -9.03 19.03 19.52
C PRO A 98 -7.85 18.14 19.11
N ALA A 99 -6.63 18.60 19.44
CA ALA A 99 -5.36 17.94 19.11
C ALA A 99 -5.21 16.56 19.75
#